data_AF-A0A7S4FLI6-F1
#
_entry.id   AF-A0A7S4FLI6-F1
#
_cell.length_a   1.000
_cell.length_b   1.000
_cell.length_c   1.000
_cell.angle_alpha   90.00
_cell.angle_beta   90.00
_cell.angle_gamma   90.00
#
_symmetry.space_group_name_H-M   'P 1'
#
loop_
_entity.id
_entity.type
_entity.pdbx_description
1 polymer ?
#
loop_
_entity_poly.entity_id
_entity_poly.type
_entity_poly.pdbx_seq_one_letter_code
_entity_poly.pdbx_strand_id
1 'polypeptide(L)'
;AYVTLVLDNMAITGPLVCLCFFFAKLQLSWTDLMVEATYTEKMRKAPQFSADIVSFAWSGIGFCGLVGIFIAGPGVGYVGPFPMLAVAIPFASLILLPASLGWLTEERLPAHERGLRFGHVVKQWNYFTCTLLLTIGVIVTIFSGIMQVSTQMQLLVSTSVCTVCGLATLILLPSSISKPLIYMF
;
A
#
# COMPACT_ATOMS: atom_id res chain seq x y z
N ALA A 1 13.09 29.02 -5.42
CA ALA A 1 12.40 30.21 -5.96
C ALA A 1 11.43 29.83 -7.07
N TYR A 2 11.87 29.22 -8.18
CA TYR A 2 10.95 28.85 -9.28
C TYR A 2 9.97 27.71 -8.95
N VAL A 3 10.37 26.70 -8.16
CA VAL A 3 9.47 25.60 -7.77
C VAL A 3 8.38 26.07 -6.80
N THR A 4 8.72 26.98 -5.88
CA THR A 4 7.76 27.60 -4.97
C THR A 4 6.76 28.48 -5.70
N LEU A 5 7.20 29.22 -6.72
CA LEU A 5 6.36 30.12 -7.50
C LEU A 5 5.35 29.40 -8.43
N VAL A 6 5.66 28.16 -8.85
CA VAL A 6 4.72 27.29 -9.58
C VAL A 6 3.65 26.74 -8.63
N LEU A 7 4.02 26.39 -7.39
CA LEU A 7 3.07 25.84 -6.41
C LEU A 7 2.15 26.90 -5.80
N ASP A 8 2.62 28.14 -5.62
CA ASP A 8 1.79 29.26 -5.10
C ASP A 8 0.77 29.78 -6.13
N ASN A 9 1.04 29.63 -7.44
CA ASN A 9 0.11 30.03 -8.51
C ASN A 9 -0.84 28.91 -8.96
N MET A 10 -0.59 27.67 -8.56
CA MET A 10 -1.59 26.64 -8.67
C MET A 10 -2.58 26.87 -7.53
N ALA A 11 -3.79 27.32 -7.85
CA ALA A 11 -4.93 27.15 -6.95
C ALA A 11 -5.10 25.64 -6.75
N ILE A 12 -4.37 25.07 -5.80
CA ILE A 12 -4.39 23.65 -5.49
C ILE A 12 -5.74 23.40 -4.85
N THR A 13 -6.70 23.06 -5.71
CA THR A 13 -8.05 22.74 -5.32
C THR A 13 -8.02 21.43 -4.54
N GLY A 14 -8.91 21.27 -3.55
CA GLY A 14 -9.04 20.01 -2.80
C GLY A 14 -9.03 18.74 -3.68
N PRO A 15 -9.71 18.72 -4.85
CA PRO A 15 -9.66 17.59 -5.79
C PRO A 15 -8.24 17.24 -6.30
N LEU A 16 -7.39 18.23 -6.57
CA LEU A 16 -6.02 17.97 -7.03
C LEU A 16 -5.19 17.28 -5.94
N VAL A 17 -5.32 17.73 -4.70
CA VAL A 17 -4.66 17.10 -3.54
C VAL A 17 -5.11 15.64 -3.40
N CYS A 18 -6.43 15.39 -3.48
CA CYS A 18 -6.98 14.04 -3.45
C CYS A 18 -6.41 13.15 -4.55
N LEU A 19 -6.30 13.68 -5.78
CA LEU A 19 -5.74 12.94 -6.92
C LEU A 19 -4.26 12.60 -6.69
N CYS A 20 -3.46 13.54 -6.19
CA CYS A 20 -2.06 13.29 -5.83
C CYS A 20 -1.93 12.22 -4.74
N PHE A 21 -2.75 12.29 -3.69
CA PHE A 21 -2.77 11.27 -2.64
C PHE A 21 -3.18 9.89 -3.17
N PHE A 22 -4.16 9.84 -4.09
CA PHE A 22 -4.56 8.60 -4.73
C PHE A 22 -3.39 7.95 -5.48
N PHE A 23 -2.68 8.71 -6.32
CA PHE A 23 -1.51 8.17 -7.04
C PHE A 23 -0.36 7.79 -6.10
N ALA A 24 -0.10 8.56 -5.05
CA ALA A 24 0.91 8.22 -4.06
C ALA A 24 0.58 6.90 -3.34
N LYS A 25 -0.68 6.68 -2.98
CA LYS A 25 -1.13 5.42 -2.35
C LYS A 25 -1.16 4.25 -3.32
N LEU A 26 -1.55 4.48 -4.57
CA LEU A 26 -1.48 3.48 -5.63
C LEU A 26 -0.03 3.03 -5.86
N GLN A 27 0.91 3.97 -5.96
CA GLN A 27 2.33 3.69 -6.10
C GLN A 27 2.85 2.89 -4.88
N LEU A 28 2.54 3.33 -3.67
CA LEU A 28 2.95 2.64 -2.44
C LEU A 28 2.44 1.20 -2.41
N SER A 29 1.14 1.00 -2.64
CA SER A 29 0.51 -0.33 -2.63
C SER A 29 1.07 -1.24 -3.73
N TRP A 30 1.29 -0.72 -4.93
CA TRP A 30 1.85 -1.50 -6.03
C TRP A 30 3.28 -1.95 -5.74
N THR A 31 4.09 -1.02 -5.23
CA THR A 31 5.50 -1.26 -4.86
C THR A 31 5.61 -2.35 -3.81
N ASP A 32 4.82 -2.22 -2.75
CA ASP A 32 4.77 -3.14 -1.63
C ASP A 32 4.52 -4.56 -2.15
N LEU A 33 3.41 -4.76 -2.88
CA LEU A 33 3.05 -6.05 -3.46
C LEU A 33 4.13 -6.66 -4.37
N MET A 34 4.81 -5.85 -5.19
CA MET A 34 5.87 -6.33 -6.08
C MET A 34 7.13 -6.77 -5.29
N VAL A 35 7.50 -6.01 -4.26
CA VAL A 35 8.64 -6.32 -3.41
C VAL A 35 8.34 -7.56 -2.56
N GLU A 36 7.14 -7.68 -2.01
CA GLU A 36 6.70 -8.85 -1.26
C GLU A 36 6.70 -10.12 -2.10
N ALA A 37 6.21 -10.04 -3.34
CA ALA A 37 6.27 -11.16 -4.27
C ALA A 37 7.73 -11.59 -4.54
N THR A 38 8.63 -10.62 -4.76
CA THR A 38 10.05 -10.88 -5.04
C THR A 38 10.75 -11.55 -3.87
N TYR A 39 10.61 -11.02 -2.65
CA TYR A 39 11.26 -11.66 -1.52
C TYR A 39 10.60 -13.01 -1.21
N THR A 40 9.29 -13.19 -1.43
CA THR A 40 8.62 -14.47 -1.20
C THR A 40 9.21 -15.55 -2.10
N GLU A 41 9.53 -15.22 -3.34
CA GLU A 41 10.25 -16.13 -4.23
C GLU A 41 11.66 -16.47 -3.72
N LYS A 42 12.38 -15.48 -3.19
CA LYS A 42 13.71 -15.69 -2.58
C LYS A 42 13.64 -16.56 -1.32
N MET A 43 12.61 -16.38 -0.49
CA MET A 43 12.36 -17.22 0.69
C MET A 43 12.10 -18.67 0.29
N ARG A 44 11.37 -18.90 -0.82
CA ARG A 44 11.18 -20.26 -1.36
C ARG A 44 12.50 -20.90 -1.80
N LYS A 45 13.44 -20.12 -2.34
CA LYS A 45 14.77 -20.58 -2.79
C LYS A 45 15.75 -20.78 -1.63
N ALA A 46 15.67 -19.96 -0.59
CA ALA A 46 16.56 -19.99 0.58
C ALA A 46 15.76 -19.88 1.88
N PRO A 47 15.03 -20.94 2.27
CA PRO A 47 14.08 -20.90 3.38
C PRO A 47 14.73 -20.57 4.73
N GLN A 48 16.03 -20.85 4.89
CA GLN A 48 16.81 -20.54 6.10
C GLN A 48 16.89 -19.03 6.40
N PHE A 49 16.70 -18.16 5.41
CA PHE A 49 16.74 -16.71 5.57
C PHE A 49 15.34 -16.07 5.57
N SER A 50 14.27 -16.86 5.62
CA SER A 50 12.92 -16.33 5.40
C SER A 50 12.52 -15.29 6.44
N ALA A 51 12.75 -15.59 7.72
CA ALA A 51 12.46 -14.66 8.79
C ALA A 51 13.34 -13.40 8.69
N ASP A 52 14.64 -13.57 8.44
CA ASP A 52 15.61 -12.47 8.36
C ASP A 52 15.27 -11.48 7.25
N ILE A 53 14.81 -11.95 6.09
CA ILE A 53 14.44 -11.10 4.96
C ILE A 53 13.20 -10.24 5.30
N VAL A 54 12.16 -10.83 5.91
CA VAL A 54 10.98 -10.06 6.36
C VAL A 54 11.38 -9.05 7.44
N SER A 55 12.14 -9.48 8.45
CA SER A 55 12.58 -8.61 9.54
C SER A 55 13.44 -7.45 9.02
N PHE A 56 14.30 -7.70 8.04
CA PHE A 56 15.09 -6.65 7.39
C PHE A 56 14.20 -5.64 6.65
N ALA A 57 13.22 -6.10 5.87
CA ALA A 57 12.31 -5.23 5.14
C ALA A 57 11.49 -4.33 6.08
N TRP A 58 10.86 -4.91 7.11
CA TRP A 58 10.06 -4.16 8.08
C TRP A 58 10.91 -3.22 8.94
N SER A 59 12.12 -3.64 9.33
CA SER A 59 13.04 -2.76 10.07
C SER A 59 13.48 -1.58 9.21
N GLY A 60 13.74 -1.80 7.92
CA GLY A 60 14.05 -0.75 6.96
C GLY A 60 12.89 0.24 6.79
N ILE A 61 11.67 -0.27 6.63
CA ILE A 61 10.45 0.57 6.56
C ILE A 61 10.29 1.39 7.84
N GLY A 62 10.43 0.77 9.01
CA GLY A 62 10.32 1.45 10.30
C GLY A 62 11.38 2.54 10.49
N PHE A 63 12.65 2.22 10.18
CA PHE A 63 13.76 3.17 10.28
C PHE A 63 13.58 4.36 9.33
N CYS A 64 13.30 4.10 8.05
CA CYS A 64 13.05 5.15 7.07
C CYS A 64 11.80 5.98 7.40
N GLY A 65 10.76 5.34 7.95
CA GLY A 65 9.57 6.00 8.45
C GLY A 65 9.86 6.98 9.59
N LEU A 66 10.70 6.58 10.55
CA LEU A 66 11.15 7.46 11.63
C LEU A 66 11.90 8.68 11.08
N VAL A 67 12.87 8.47 10.19
CA VAL A 67 13.61 9.55 9.53
C VAL A 67 12.64 10.49 8.79
N GLY A 68 11.67 9.92 8.07
CA GLY A 68 10.64 10.68 7.37
C GLY A 68 9.82 11.56 8.32
N ILE A 69 9.42 11.05 9.48
CA ILE A 69 8.68 11.82 10.49
C ILE A 69 9.54 12.96 11.06
N PHE A 70 10.81 12.71 11.37
CA PHE A 70 11.73 13.73 11.88
C PHE A 70 12.00 14.86 10.88
N ILE A 71 11.92 14.57 9.59
CA ILE A 71 12.07 15.58 8.52
C ILE A 71 10.73 16.29 8.28
N ALA A 72 9.66 15.54 8.08
CA ALA A 72 8.37 16.07 7.66
C ALA A 72 7.66 16.89 8.75
N GLY A 73 7.69 16.45 10.01
CA GLY A 73 7.01 17.13 11.11
C GLY A 73 7.46 18.59 11.28
N PRO A 74 8.75 18.82 11.61
CA PRO A 74 9.32 20.17 11.69
C PRO A 74 9.30 20.88 10.33
N GLY A 75 9.60 20.16 9.24
CA GLY A 75 9.66 20.73 7.90
C GLY A 75 8.35 21.40 7.49
N VAL A 76 7.21 20.72 7.70
CA VAL A 76 5.89 21.31 7.42
C VAL A 76 5.64 22.54 8.29
N GLY A 77 6.11 22.55 9.54
CA GLY A 77 5.97 23.69 10.45
C GLY A 77 6.78 24.92 10.05
N TYR A 78 8.01 24.74 9.52
CA TYR A 78 8.90 25.84 9.19
C TYR A 78 8.78 26.35 7.75
N VAL A 79 8.65 25.44 6.76
CA VAL A 79 8.63 25.81 5.34
C VAL A 79 7.27 25.58 4.68
N GLY A 80 6.29 25.06 5.43
CA GLY A 80 4.95 24.78 4.93
C GLY A 80 4.82 23.43 4.23
N PRO A 81 3.59 23.01 3.91
CA PRO A 81 3.32 21.68 3.35
C PRO A 81 3.79 21.50 1.91
N PHE A 82 3.66 22.53 1.05
CA PHE A 82 3.96 22.40 -0.38
C PHE A 82 5.46 22.23 -0.68
N PRO A 83 6.38 22.99 -0.07
CA PRO A 83 7.81 22.73 -0.24
C PRO A 83 8.21 21.35 0.28
N MET A 84 7.58 20.87 1.36
CA MET A 84 7.82 19.52 1.86
C MET A 84 7.34 18.42 0.89
N LEU A 85 6.21 18.63 0.20
CA LEU A 85 5.79 17.73 -0.88
C LEU A 85 6.81 17.68 -2.00
N ALA A 86 7.40 18.82 -2.38
CA ALA A 86 8.45 18.86 -3.40
C ALA A 86 9.71 18.08 -2.96
N VAL A 87 10.07 18.12 -1.68
CA VAL A 87 11.17 17.31 -1.11
C VAL A 87 10.87 15.82 -1.18
N ALA A 88 9.61 15.39 -1.07
CA ALA A 88 9.25 13.98 -1.15
C ALA A 88 9.38 13.37 -2.56
N ILE A 89 9.23 14.19 -3.62
CA ILE A 89 9.29 13.74 -5.02
C ILE A 89 10.56 12.95 -5.36
N PRO A 90 11.79 13.43 -5.09
CA PRO A 90 13.00 12.67 -5.41
C PRO A 90 13.04 11.31 -4.70
N PHE A 91 12.63 11.22 -3.45
CA PHE A 91 12.57 9.94 -2.72
C PHE A 91 11.52 8.99 -3.31
N ALA A 92 10.34 9.50 -3.65
CA ALA A 92 9.31 8.71 -4.32
C ALA A 92 9.77 8.24 -5.71
N SER A 93 10.61 9.01 -6.40
CA SER A 93 11.15 8.65 -7.71
C SER A 93 12.29 7.62 -7.66
N LEU A 94 12.88 7.35 -6.48
CA LEU A 94 13.94 6.36 -6.34
C LEU A 94 13.51 4.96 -6.77
N ILE A 95 12.22 4.65 -6.74
CA ILE A 95 11.68 3.39 -7.25
C ILE A 95 11.88 3.18 -8.75
N LEU A 96 12.03 4.26 -9.50
CA LEU A 96 12.28 4.17 -10.94
C LEU A 96 13.65 3.54 -11.21
N LEU A 97 14.59 3.63 -10.28
CA LEU A 97 15.91 3.01 -10.40
C LEU A 97 15.84 1.47 -10.42
N PRO A 98 15.33 0.77 -9.38
CA PRO A 98 15.22 -0.69 -9.42
C PRO A 98 14.31 -1.18 -10.56
N ALA A 99 13.27 -0.42 -10.91
CA ALA A 99 12.38 -0.77 -12.01
C ALA A 99 13.08 -0.67 -13.38
N SER A 100 13.84 0.41 -13.63
CA SER A 100 14.55 0.61 -14.90
C SER A 100 15.80 -0.26 -15.05
N LEU A 101 16.49 -0.56 -13.94
CA LEU A 101 17.67 -1.42 -13.93
C LEU A 101 17.33 -2.91 -13.88
N GLY A 102 16.05 -3.28 -13.84
CA GLY A 102 15.62 -4.68 -13.85
C GLY A 102 16.00 -5.46 -12.59
N TRP A 103 16.13 -4.78 -11.43
CA TRP A 103 16.55 -5.42 -10.18
C TRP A 103 15.53 -6.42 -9.62
N LEU A 104 14.25 -6.32 -10.03
CA LEU A 104 13.24 -7.29 -9.67
C LEU A 104 13.42 -8.64 -10.39
N THR A 105 14.31 -8.73 -11.40
CA THR A 105 14.64 -9.98 -12.11
C THR A 105 13.43 -10.77 -12.61
N GLU A 106 12.30 -10.11 -12.85
CA GLU A 106 11.09 -10.76 -13.31
C GLU A 106 11.28 -11.30 -14.73
N GLU A 107 11.06 -12.60 -14.92
CA GLU A 107 11.00 -13.18 -16.25
C GLU A 107 9.77 -12.63 -16.98
N ARG A 108 10.01 -11.86 -18.05
CA ARG A 108 8.92 -11.35 -18.88
C ARG A 108 8.21 -12.51 -19.54
N LEU A 109 6.91 -12.63 -19.29
CA LEU A 109 6.08 -13.64 -19.95
C LEU A 109 6.15 -13.50 -21.49
N PRO A 110 6.18 -14.63 -22.22
CA PRO A 110 6.10 -14.66 -23.68
C PRO A 110 4.87 -13.89 -24.17
N ALA A 111 4.97 -13.23 -25.34
CA ALA A 111 3.89 -12.38 -25.85
C ALA A 111 2.52 -13.10 -25.98
N HIS A 112 2.53 -14.40 -26.29
CA HIS A 112 1.32 -15.22 -26.43
C HIS A 112 0.67 -15.60 -25.09
N GLU A 113 1.40 -15.43 -23.98
CA GLU A 113 0.95 -15.74 -22.63
C GLU A 113 0.50 -14.51 -21.84
N ARG A 114 0.64 -13.31 -22.42
CA ARG A 114 0.24 -12.02 -21.83
C ARG A 114 -1.26 -11.83 -21.96
N GLY A 115 -1.93 -11.57 -20.84
CA GLY A 115 -3.37 -11.28 -20.82
C GLY A 115 -4.01 -11.56 -19.47
N LEU A 116 -5.27 -11.15 -19.34
CA LEU A 116 -6.07 -11.42 -18.15
C LEU A 116 -6.45 -12.89 -18.09
N ARG A 117 -5.87 -13.63 -17.14
CA ARG A 117 -6.17 -15.05 -16.93
C ARG A 117 -7.33 -15.23 -15.95
N PHE A 118 -8.54 -14.90 -16.40
CA PHE A 118 -9.77 -15.04 -15.59
C PHE A 118 -9.98 -16.45 -15.00
N GLY A 119 -9.47 -17.49 -15.67
CA GLY A 119 -9.50 -18.86 -15.14
C GLY A 119 -8.79 -19.04 -13.80
N HIS A 120 -7.76 -18.23 -13.50
CA HIS A 120 -7.10 -18.26 -12.19
C HIS A 120 -7.95 -17.63 -11.09
N VAL A 121 -8.74 -16.60 -11.42
CA VAL A 121 -9.67 -15.95 -10.49
C VAL A 121 -10.76 -16.93 -10.06
N VAL A 122 -11.32 -17.66 -11.03
CA VAL A 122 -12.33 -18.69 -10.76
C VAL A 122 -11.75 -19.83 -9.91
N LYS A 123 -10.51 -20.25 -10.20
CA LYS A 123 -9.83 -21.31 -9.44
C LYS A 123 -9.52 -20.90 -7.99
N GLN A 124 -9.31 -19.61 -7.72
CA GLN A 124 -8.96 -19.07 -6.40
C GLN A 124 -10.10 -18.22 -5.82
N TRP A 125 -11.34 -18.68 -5.99
CA TRP A 125 -12.54 -17.92 -5.62
C TRP A 125 -12.57 -17.45 -4.15
N ASN A 126 -12.02 -18.22 -3.23
CA ASN A 126 -11.95 -17.82 -1.81
C ASN A 126 -11.07 -16.58 -1.59
N TYR A 127 -9.90 -16.50 -2.23
CA TYR A 127 -9.02 -15.34 -2.18
C TYR A 127 -9.68 -14.12 -2.82
N PHE A 128 -10.35 -14.33 -3.95
CA PHE A 128 -11.10 -13.28 -4.63
C PHE A 128 -12.23 -12.74 -3.76
N THR A 129 -12.99 -13.62 -3.11
CA THR A 129 -14.09 -13.26 -2.21
C THR A 129 -13.59 -12.48 -1.00
N CYS A 130 -12.50 -12.91 -0.35
CA CYS A 130 -11.86 -12.15 0.73
C CYS A 130 -11.46 -10.74 0.27
N THR A 131 -10.82 -10.63 -0.89
CA THR A 131 -10.37 -9.35 -1.45
C THR A 131 -11.56 -8.44 -1.76
N LEU A 132 -12.64 -9.01 -2.30
CA LEU A 132 -13.88 -8.27 -2.59
C LEU A 132 -14.54 -7.76 -1.30
N LEU A 133 -14.62 -8.59 -0.25
CA LEU A 133 -15.16 -8.20 1.05
C LEU A 133 -14.34 -7.07 1.69
N LEU A 134 -13.01 -7.17 1.65
CA LEU A 134 -12.11 -6.10 2.11
C LEU A 134 -12.35 -4.80 1.33
N THR A 135 -12.48 -4.90 0.00
CA THR A 135 -12.73 -3.74 -0.87
C THR A 135 -14.06 -3.07 -0.52
N ILE A 136 -15.13 -3.85 -0.37
CA ILE A 136 -16.45 -3.35 0.03
C ILE A 136 -16.37 -2.70 1.41
N GLY A 137 -15.70 -3.34 2.37
CA GLY A 137 -15.50 -2.81 3.71
C GLY A 137 -14.83 -1.44 3.70
N VAL A 138 -13.73 -1.29 2.94
CA VAL A 138 -13.03 -0.02 2.77
C VAL A 138 -13.95 1.04 2.14
N ILE A 139 -14.72 0.70 1.10
CA ILE A 139 -15.68 1.62 0.48
C ILE A 139 -16.73 2.09 1.50
N VAL A 140 -17.26 1.19 2.32
CA VAL A 140 -18.23 1.54 3.37
C VAL A 140 -17.62 2.50 4.38
N THR A 141 -16.39 2.26 4.85
CA THR A 141 -15.70 3.15 5.80
C THR A 141 -15.37 4.51 5.19
N ILE A 142 -14.99 4.55 3.91
CA ILE A 142 -14.77 5.82 3.18
C ILE A 142 -16.09 6.59 3.08
N PHE A 143 -17.17 5.93 2.65
CA PHE A 143 -18.47 6.58 2.47
C PHE A 143 -19.04 7.10 3.79
N SER A 144 -18.90 6.34 4.89
CA SER A 144 -19.32 6.80 6.22
C SER A 144 -18.52 8.03 6.69
N GLY A 145 -17.22 8.08 6.36
CA GLY A 145 -16.37 9.25 6.60
C GLY A 145 -16.79 10.48 5.79
N ILE A 146 -17.11 10.30 4.50
CA ILE A 146 -17.57 11.39 3.62
C ILE A 146 -18.93 11.93 4.09
N MET A 147 -19.82 11.07 4.54
CA MET A 147 -21.13 11.45 5.10
C MET A 147 -21.03 12.13 6.48
N GLN A 148 -19.82 12.31 7.02
CA GLN A 148 -19.56 12.95 8.32
C GLN A 148 -20.43 12.38 9.44
N VAL A 149 -20.59 11.06 9.43
CA VAL A 149 -21.37 10.34 10.43
C VAL A 149 -20.74 10.55 11.82
N SER A 150 -21.54 10.51 12.87
CA SER A 150 -21.07 10.73 14.25
C SER A 150 -19.90 9.80 14.61
N THR A 151 -18.96 10.28 15.42
CA THR A 151 -17.75 9.54 15.80
C THR A 151 -18.06 8.16 16.39
N GLN A 152 -19.13 8.06 17.19
CA GLN A 152 -19.58 6.79 17.77
C GLN A 152 -20.02 5.79 16.69
N MET A 153 -20.73 6.27 15.68
CA MET A 153 -21.19 5.43 14.57
C MET A 153 -20.03 5.10 13.60
N GLN A 154 -19.05 6.00 13.41
CA GLN A 154 -17.84 5.69 12.66
C GLN A 154 -17.01 4.59 13.36
N LEU A 155 -16.91 4.62 14.68
CA LEU A 155 -16.29 3.57 15.48
C LEU A 155 -17.03 2.24 15.30
N LEU A 156 -18.35 2.25 15.37
CA LEU A 156 -19.18 1.06 15.18
C LEU A 156 -19.00 0.47 13.77
N VAL A 157 -19.06 1.31 12.72
CA VAL A 157 -18.88 0.88 11.33
C VAL A 157 -17.49 0.28 11.13
N SER A 158 -16.44 0.96 11.58
CA SER A 158 -15.05 0.51 11.39
C SER A 158 -14.78 -0.80 12.13
N THR A 159 -15.29 -0.92 13.37
CA THR A 159 -15.16 -2.16 14.17
C THR A 159 -15.92 -3.31 13.55
N SER A 160 -17.13 -3.06 13.03
CA SER A 160 -17.94 -4.06 12.34
C SER A 160 -17.28 -4.55 11.06
N VAL A 161 -16.78 -3.63 10.22
CA VAL A 161 -16.04 -3.97 9.00
C VAL A 161 -14.80 -4.79 9.33
N CYS A 162 -14.01 -4.38 10.33
CA CYS A 162 -12.81 -5.10 10.76
C CYS A 162 -13.15 -6.52 11.23
N THR A 163 -14.22 -6.69 12.01
CA THR A 163 -14.64 -7.99 12.54
C THR A 163 -15.11 -8.92 11.42
N VAL A 164 -15.96 -8.40 10.51
CA VAL A 164 -16.45 -9.18 9.36
C VAL A 164 -15.32 -9.60 8.44
N CYS A 165 -14.41 -8.68 8.11
CA CYS A 165 -13.26 -8.98 7.24
C CYS A 165 -12.28 -9.95 7.91
N GLY A 166 -12.02 -9.80 9.21
CA GLY A 166 -11.20 -10.72 9.99
C GLY A 166 -11.79 -12.13 9.99
N LEU A 167 -13.06 -12.27 10.36
CA LEU A 167 -13.75 -13.56 10.34
C LEU A 167 -13.80 -14.19 8.94
N ALA A 168 -14.09 -13.40 7.91
CA ALA A 168 -14.08 -13.87 6.52
C ALA A 168 -12.71 -14.42 6.13
N THR A 169 -11.63 -13.75 6.55
CA THR A 169 -10.25 -14.19 6.29
C THR A 169 -9.94 -15.52 7.00
N LEU A 170 -10.45 -15.72 8.21
CA LEU A 170 -10.28 -16.97 8.96
C LEU A 170 -11.06 -18.15 8.35
N ILE A 171 -12.26 -17.88 7.82
CA ILE A 171 -13.18 -18.91 7.31
C ILE A 171 -12.86 -19.27 5.86
N LEU A 172 -12.57 -18.28 5.00
CA LEU A 172 -12.43 -18.49 3.56
C LEU A 172 -11.00 -18.89 3.16
N LEU A 173 -9.97 -18.39 3.84
CA LEU A 173 -8.58 -18.73 3.51
C LEU A 173 -8.15 -20.05 4.16
N PRO A 174 -7.26 -20.82 3.50
CA PRO A 174 -6.70 -22.02 4.09
C PRO A 174 -5.94 -21.70 5.39
N SER A 175 -5.99 -22.64 6.34
CA SER A 175 -5.42 -22.48 7.68
C SER A 175 -3.91 -22.25 7.73
N SER A 176 -3.20 -22.59 6.66
CA SER A 176 -1.78 -22.29 6.48
C SER A 176 -1.49 -20.80 6.31
N ILE A 177 -2.47 -20.02 5.81
CA ILE A 177 -2.34 -18.57 5.58
C ILE A 177 -3.08 -17.80 6.67
N SER A 178 -4.30 -18.23 7.03
CA SER A 178 -5.14 -17.48 7.96
C SER A 178 -4.60 -17.45 9.38
N LYS A 179 -3.97 -18.53 9.88
CA LYS A 179 -3.41 -18.56 11.24
C LYS A 179 -2.24 -17.60 11.43
N PRO A 180 -1.21 -17.57 10.56
CA PRO A 180 -0.16 -16.56 10.63
C PRO A 180 -0.70 -15.12 10.58
N LEU A 181 -1.75 -14.88 9.79
CA LEU A 181 -2.31 -13.56 9.60
C LEU A 181 -2.93 -12.97 10.88
N ILE A 182 -3.41 -13.82 11.81
CA ILE A 182 -3.86 -13.40 13.15
C ILE A 182 -2.70 -12.82 13.97
N TYR A 183 -1.48 -13.33 13.80
CA TYR A 183 -0.32 -12.86 14.55
C TYR A 183 0.28 -11.55 14.00
N MET A 184 -0.19 -11.09 12.84
CA MET A 184 0.31 -9.89 12.18
C MET A 184 -0.46 -8.62 12.58
N PHE A 185 -1.55 -8.73 13.33
CA PHE A 185 -2.43 -7.64 13.79
C PHE A 185 -2.73 -7.77 15.29
#